data_AF-A0A5R9Q025-F1
#
_entry.id   AF-A0A5R9Q025-F1
#
_cell.length_a   1.000
_cell.length_b   1.000
_cell.length_c   1.000
_cell.angle_alpha   90.00
_cell.angle_beta   90.00
_cell.angle_gamma   90.00
#
_symmetry.space_group_name_H-M   'P 1'
#
loop_
_entity.id
_entity.type
_entity.pdbx_description
1 polymer ?
#
loop_
_entity_poly.entity_id
_entity_poly.type
_entity_poly.pdbx_seq_one_letter_code
_entity_poly.pdbx_strand_id
1 'polypeptide(L)'
;MSNVVTRQAYIQSLPKYITLCERNYLRALKVLPEEVVGEKRKIVLANASYEVHIDDCAKYTTDISIKQTSTISDYLPELDIAVRLYHDAKVAEVVHHDFHQRIKPSYGYPNPSMHHKDEKYQLNAFLGDWLMACLESGRVPLNWDVNNGMV
;
A
#
# COMPACT_ATOMS: atom_id res chain seq x y z
N MET A 1 31.32 -33.75 -17.97
CA MET A 1 31.33 -32.95 -16.72
C MET A 1 30.27 -31.88 -16.87
N SER A 2 29.13 -32.04 -16.19
CA SER A 2 27.98 -31.12 -16.26
C SER A 2 28.26 -29.88 -15.40
N ASN A 3 28.36 -28.72 -16.03
CA ASN A 3 28.47 -27.44 -15.33
C ASN A 3 27.13 -27.16 -14.61
N VAL A 4 27.13 -27.31 -13.30
CA VAL A 4 26.03 -26.87 -12.44
C VAL A 4 26.08 -25.35 -12.41
N VAL A 5 25.19 -24.70 -13.15
CA VAL A 5 24.96 -23.26 -13.04
C VAL A 5 24.36 -22.99 -11.66
N THR A 6 25.21 -22.60 -10.70
CA THR A 6 24.76 -22.11 -9.40
C THR A 6 23.94 -20.84 -9.60
N ARG A 7 22.61 -20.98 -9.54
CA ARG A 7 21.66 -19.87 -9.65
C ARG A 7 21.87 -18.95 -8.45
N GLN A 8 22.54 -17.82 -8.66
CA GLN A 8 22.88 -16.87 -7.62
C GLN A 8 21.59 -16.38 -6.92
N ALA A 9 21.53 -16.50 -5.60
CA ALA A 9 20.39 -16.05 -4.82
C ALA A 9 20.24 -14.53 -4.96
N TYR A 10 19.03 -14.06 -5.26
CA TYR A 10 18.73 -12.63 -5.28
C TYR A 10 18.77 -12.12 -3.83
N ILE A 11 19.63 -11.14 -3.56
CA ILE A 11 19.75 -10.48 -2.26
C ILE A 11 19.22 -9.07 -2.43
N GLN A 12 18.08 -8.79 -1.80
CA GLN A 12 17.50 -7.46 -1.79
C GLN A 12 18.43 -6.50 -1.03
N SER A 13 18.68 -5.32 -1.61
CA SER A 13 19.41 -4.27 -0.91
C SER A 13 18.51 -3.66 0.16
N LEU A 14 18.80 -3.98 1.43
CA LEU A 14 18.05 -3.47 2.57
C LEU A 14 18.00 -1.93 2.63
N PRO A 15 19.10 -1.18 2.38
CA PRO A 15 19.05 0.28 2.35
C PRO A 15 18.08 0.83 1.32
N LYS A 16 18.09 0.28 0.09
CA LYS A 16 17.16 0.71 -0.98
C LYS A 16 15.71 0.48 -0.58
N TYR A 17 15.43 -0.64 0.09
CA TYR A 17 14.09 -0.96 0.56
C TYR A 17 13.62 0.00 1.66
N ILE A 18 14.47 0.29 2.64
CA ILE A 18 14.14 1.24 3.72
C ILE A 18 13.86 2.62 3.12
N THR A 19 14.68 3.11 2.19
CA THR A 19 14.45 4.39 1.51
C THR A 19 13.13 4.43 0.74
N LEU A 20 12.71 3.31 0.14
CA LEU A 20 11.40 3.21 -0.49
C LEU A 20 10.27 3.36 0.54
N CYS A 21 10.36 2.66 1.67
CA CYS A 21 9.36 2.73 2.74
C CYS A 21 9.30 4.10 3.42
N GLU A 22 10.43 4.80 3.59
CA GLU A 22 10.49 6.19 4.08
C GLU A 22 9.74 7.16 3.13
N ARG A 23 9.96 7.01 1.82
CA ARG A 23 9.25 7.82 0.80
C ARG A 23 7.76 7.53 0.81
N ASN A 24 7.38 6.26 0.96
CA ASN A 24 5.98 5.86 1.08
C ASN A 24 5.33 6.49 2.31
N TYR A 25 6.02 6.51 3.46
CA TYR A 25 5.51 7.15 4.68
C TYR A 25 5.17 8.62 4.45
N LEU A 26 6.13 9.40 3.96
CA LEU A 26 5.94 10.84 3.73
C LEU A 26 4.82 11.14 2.73
N ARG A 27 4.63 10.27 1.74
CA ARG A 27 3.54 10.41 0.76
C ARG A 27 2.20 9.98 1.35
N ALA A 28 2.17 8.89 2.11
CA ALA A 28 0.96 8.38 2.76
C ALA A 28 0.36 9.42 3.70
N LEU A 29 1.17 10.10 4.52
CA LEU A 29 0.70 11.18 5.42
C LEU A 29 -0.09 12.28 4.71
N LYS A 30 0.16 12.54 3.43
CA LYS A 30 -0.57 13.55 2.64
C LYS A 30 -1.92 13.06 2.14
N VAL A 31 -2.13 11.76 2.16
CA VAL A 31 -3.29 11.07 1.61
C VAL A 31 -4.21 10.56 2.73
N LEU A 32 -3.69 10.35 3.93
CA LEU A 32 -4.45 9.90 5.10
C LEU A 32 -5.60 10.84 5.48
N PRO A 33 -6.79 10.30 5.85
CA PRO A 33 -7.78 11.05 6.62
C PRO A 33 -7.26 11.38 8.03
N GLU A 34 -8.12 11.89 8.90
CA GLU A 34 -7.79 11.96 10.32
C GLU A 34 -7.47 10.55 10.84
N GLU A 35 -6.41 10.39 11.65
CA GLU A 35 -5.95 9.09 12.16
C GLU A 35 -6.84 8.62 13.31
N VAL A 36 -8.11 8.35 12.97
CA VAL A 36 -9.13 7.83 13.87
C VAL A 36 -9.75 6.61 13.22
N VAL A 37 -9.83 5.50 13.96
CA VAL A 37 -10.37 4.24 13.44
C VAL A 37 -11.76 4.44 12.85
N GLY A 38 -11.97 3.93 11.63
CA GLY A 38 -13.20 4.08 10.87
C GLY A 38 -13.28 5.33 9.99
N GLU A 39 -12.38 6.30 10.17
CA GLU A 39 -12.27 7.43 9.25
C GLU A 39 -11.79 6.98 7.88
N LYS A 40 -12.26 7.69 6.85
CA LYS A 40 -11.90 7.38 5.48
C LYS A 40 -11.79 8.61 4.61
N ARG A 41 -10.88 8.55 3.64
CA ARG A 41 -10.75 9.57 2.59
C ARG A 41 -11.01 8.97 1.22
N LYS A 42 -11.95 9.57 0.49
CA LYS A 42 -12.18 9.29 -0.94
C LYS A 42 -11.16 10.01 -1.80
N ILE A 43 -10.63 9.30 -2.79
CA ILE A 43 -9.67 9.82 -3.77
C ILE A 43 -10.13 9.36 -5.14
N VAL A 44 -10.32 10.30 -6.04
CA VAL A 44 -10.57 10.03 -7.46
C VAL A 44 -9.24 10.20 -8.19
N LEU A 45 -8.83 9.16 -8.91
CA LEU A 45 -7.62 9.14 -9.71
C LEU A 45 -7.97 8.61 -11.11
N ALA A 46 -7.73 9.43 -12.12
CA ALA A 46 -8.18 9.17 -13.50
C ALA A 46 -9.68 8.82 -13.57
N ASN A 47 -10.02 7.60 -14.01
CA ASN A 47 -11.38 7.08 -14.14
C ASN A 47 -11.77 6.14 -12.99
N ALA A 48 -11.02 6.12 -11.89
CA ALA A 48 -11.24 5.26 -10.76
C ALA A 48 -11.39 6.03 -9.45
N SER A 49 -12.20 5.50 -8.55
CA SER A 49 -12.39 5.98 -7.18
C SER A 49 -11.79 4.98 -6.20
N TYR A 50 -11.10 5.51 -5.20
CA TYR A 50 -10.46 4.78 -4.13
C TYR A 50 -10.90 5.36 -2.79
N GLU A 51 -10.87 4.53 -1.76
CA GLU A 51 -10.99 4.94 -0.37
C GLU A 51 -9.77 4.47 0.41
N VAL A 52 -9.19 5.40 1.19
CA VAL A 52 -8.18 5.10 2.21
C VAL A 52 -8.88 5.07 3.55
N HIS A 53 -8.88 3.93 4.23
CA HIS A 53 -9.54 3.71 5.53
C HIS A 53 -8.50 3.59 6.63
N ILE A 54 -8.81 4.14 7.81
CA ILE A 54 -8.06 3.83 9.03
C ILE A 54 -8.64 2.58 9.66
N ASP A 55 -7.88 1.49 9.63
CA ASP A 55 -8.31 0.19 10.15
C ASP A 55 -7.97 0.04 11.64
N ASP A 56 -6.79 0.51 12.07
CA ASP A 56 -6.36 0.51 13.49
C ASP A 56 -5.38 1.66 13.78
N CYS A 57 -5.38 2.14 15.03
CA CYS A 57 -4.49 3.17 15.52
C CYS A 57 -3.90 2.78 16.89
N ALA A 58 -2.59 2.54 16.91
CA ALA A 58 -1.80 2.35 18.13
C ALA A 58 -0.86 3.53 18.34
N LYS A 59 -0.19 3.57 19.50
CA LYS A 59 0.69 4.69 19.90
C LYS A 59 1.76 5.06 18.87
N TYR A 60 2.29 4.07 18.15
CA TYR A 60 3.40 4.25 17.20
C TYR A 60 3.12 3.67 15.82
N THR A 61 1.91 3.15 15.59
CA THR A 61 1.55 2.58 14.29
C THR A 61 0.11 2.90 13.94
N THR A 62 -0.12 3.17 12.65
CA THR A 62 -1.46 3.29 12.07
C THR A 62 -1.56 2.30 10.92
N ASP A 63 -2.61 1.50 10.95
CA ASP A 63 -2.96 0.54 9.89
C ASP A 63 -4.04 1.13 9.01
N ILE A 64 -3.82 1.05 7.70
CA ILE A 64 -4.76 1.53 6.70
C ILE A 64 -5.02 0.50 5.62
N SER A 65 -6.19 0.61 4.99
CA SER A 65 -6.52 -0.11 3.78
C SER A 65 -6.82 0.85 2.64
N ILE A 66 -6.32 0.52 1.45
CA ILE A 66 -6.55 1.27 0.21
C ILE A 66 -7.40 0.38 -0.69
N LYS A 67 -8.65 0.78 -0.87
CA LYS A 67 -9.66 -0.01 -1.61
C LYS A 67 -10.16 0.76 -2.81
N GLN A 68 -10.19 0.11 -3.96
CA GLN A 68 -10.88 0.64 -5.14
C GLN A 68 -12.39 0.45 -4.98
N THR A 69 -13.15 1.54 -5.12
CA THR A 69 -14.62 1.53 -4.94
C THR A 69 -15.40 1.60 -6.24
N SER A 70 -14.72 1.84 -7.37
CA SER A 70 -15.35 1.83 -8.70
C SER A 70 -14.74 0.72 -9.54
N THR A 71 -15.59 -0.13 -10.10
CA THR A 71 -15.18 -1.18 -11.02
C THR A 71 -14.74 -0.54 -12.35
N ILE A 72 -13.46 -0.71 -12.72
CA ILE A 72 -12.94 -0.29 -14.04
C ILE A 72 -13.31 -1.33 -15.11
N SER A 73 -13.41 -2.60 -14.71
CA SER A 73 -13.80 -3.74 -15.56
C SER A 73 -14.25 -4.90 -14.68
N ASP A 74 -15.31 -5.60 -15.07
CA ASP A 74 -15.83 -6.78 -14.35
C ASP A 74 -14.82 -7.95 -14.30
N TYR A 75 -13.78 -7.91 -15.15
CA TYR A 75 -12.80 -8.97 -15.31
C TYR A 75 -11.49 -8.73 -14.55
N LEU A 76 -11.30 -7.55 -13.95
CA LEU A 76 -10.09 -7.23 -13.20
C LEU A 76 -10.39 -7.21 -11.70
N PRO A 77 -9.53 -7.80 -10.86
CA PRO A 77 -9.69 -7.71 -9.42
C PRO A 77 -9.57 -6.26 -8.97
N GLU A 78 -10.41 -5.88 -8.00
CA GLU A 78 -10.34 -4.56 -7.37
C GLU A 78 -9.06 -4.45 -6.54
N LEU A 79 -8.47 -3.26 -6.52
CA LEU A 79 -7.30 -2.99 -5.69
C LEU A 79 -7.70 -3.01 -4.21
N ASP A 80 -7.08 -3.88 -3.42
CA ASP A 80 -7.21 -3.92 -1.96
C ASP A 80 -5.83 -4.14 -1.32
N ILE A 81 -5.25 -3.08 -0.76
CA ILE A 81 -3.91 -3.09 -0.16
C ILE A 81 -3.98 -2.68 1.30
N ALA A 82 -3.47 -3.53 2.20
CA ALA A 82 -3.19 -3.18 3.58
C ALA A 82 -1.80 -2.55 3.72
N VAL A 83 -1.70 -1.44 4.43
CA VAL A 83 -0.46 -0.70 4.66
C VAL A 83 -0.34 -0.38 6.15
N ARG A 84 0.85 -0.63 6.72
CA ARG A 84 1.20 -0.18 8.06
C ARG A 84 2.15 1.00 8.00
N LEU A 85 1.82 2.07 8.72
CA LEU A 85 2.70 3.18 8.98
C LEU A 85 3.33 2.99 10.37
N TYR A 86 4.66 3.09 10.44
CA TYR A 86 5.43 3.13 11.69
C TYR A 86 5.90 4.56 11.91
N HIS A 87 5.38 5.23 12.93
CA HIS A 87 5.63 6.65 13.17
C HIS A 87 6.98 6.92 13.84
N ASP A 88 7.51 5.95 14.58
CA ASP A 88 8.81 6.01 15.22
C ASP A 88 9.96 5.87 14.20
N ALA A 89 9.87 4.86 13.33
CA ALA A 89 10.80 4.62 12.23
C ALA A 89 10.53 5.49 10.99
N LYS A 90 9.37 6.16 10.93
CA LYS A 90 8.92 6.99 9.80
C LYS A 90 8.93 6.25 8.46
N VAL A 91 8.43 5.02 8.48
CA VAL A 91 8.34 4.15 7.31
C VAL A 91 6.92 3.63 7.13
N ALA A 92 6.52 3.40 5.88
CA ALA A 92 5.25 2.76 5.55
C ALA A 92 5.50 1.58 4.63
N GLU A 93 4.87 0.45 4.94
CA GLU A 93 4.99 -0.76 4.16
C GLU A 93 3.66 -1.45 3.87
N VAL A 94 3.55 -2.06 2.70
CA VAL A 94 2.45 -3.00 2.39
C VAL A 94 2.57 -4.24 3.28
N VAL A 95 1.51 -4.60 3.98
CA VAL A 95 1.39 -5.77 4.86
C VAL A 95 0.29 -6.71 4.34
N HIS A 96 0.21 -7.94 4.88
CA HIS A 96 -0.98 -8.77 4.61
C HIS A 96 -2.16 -8.28 5.47
N HIS A 97 -3.37 -8.54 4.98
CA HIS A 97 -4.64 -8.26 5.68
C HIS A 97 -4.78 -9.02 7.00
N ASP A 98 -4.17 -10.20 7.12
CA ASP A 98 -4.09 -10.94 8.39
C ASP A 98 -2.79 -10.58 9.12
N PHE A 99 -2.91 -9.91 10.28
CA PHE A 99 -1.78 -9.48 11.12
C PHE A 99 -0.83 -10.65 11.47
N HIS A 100 -1.34 -11.88 11.53
CA HIS A 100 -0.54 -13.08 11.85
C HIS A 100 0.28 -13.59 10.65
N GLN A 101 -0.05 -13.16 9.43
CA GLN A 101 0.63 -13.57 8.22
C GLN A 101 1.60 -12.47 7.79
N ARG A 102 2.90 -12.74 7.83
CA ARG A 102 3.92 -11.81 7.32
C ARG A 102 4.19 -12.08 5.85
N ILE A 103 4.08 -11.04 5.01
CA ILE A 103 4.63 -11.08 3.65
C ILE A 103 6.15 -11.30 3.81
N LYS A 104 6.66 -12.44 3.36
CA LYS A 104 8.09 -12.75 3.54
C LYS A 104 8.94 -11.93 2.54
N PRO A 105 10.07 -11.36 2.98
CA PRO A 105 10.94 -10.54 2.13
C PRO A 105 11.65 -11.35 1.03
N SER A 106 11.77 -12.67 1.19
CA SER A 106 12.25 -13.57 0.14
C SER A 106 11.79 -15.00 0.41
N TYR A 107 11.49 -15.76 -0.65
CA TYR A 107 11.20 -17.19 -0.56
C TYR A 107 12.39 -18.00 -1.08
N GLY A 108 12.92 -18.90 -0.25
CA GLY A 108 13.94 -19.86 -0.64
C GLY A 108 13.41 -20.85 -1.69
N TYR A 109 14.29 -21.36 -2.55
CA TYR A 109 13.93 -22.42 -3.50
C TYR A 109 14.34 -23.79 -2.94
N PRO A 110 13.53 -24.86 -3.09
CA PRO A 110 12.28 -24.95 -3.86
C PRO A 110 11.14 -24.18 -3.20
N ASN A 111 10.49 -23.32 -3.99
CA ASN A 111 9.39 -22.46 -3.58
C ASN A 111 8.07 -23.17 -3.89
N PRO A 112 7.47 -23.90 -2.94
CA PRO A 112 6.32 -24.77 -3.22
C PRO A 112 5.07 -23.97 -3.59
N SER A 113 5.04 -22.67 -3.27
CA SER A 113 3.93 -21.75 -3.48
C SER A 113 4.16 -20.76 -4.64
N MET A 114 5.28 -20.88 -5.37
CA MET A 114 5.66 -20.05 -6.54
C MET A 114 5.70 -18.50 -6.34
N HIS A 115 5.75 -17.97 -5.13
CA HIS A 115 5.96 -16.53 -4.88
C HIS A 115 7.21 -15.93 -5.57
N HIS A 116 7.10 -14.70 -6.08
CA HIS A 116 8.24 -13.99 -6.66
C HIS A 116 9.25 -13.57 -5.56
N LYS A 117 10.55 -13.65 -5.87
CA LYS A 117 11.65 -13.45 -4.88
C LYS A 117 11.70 -12.06 -4.26
N ASP A 118 11.06 -11.08 -4.87
CA ASP A 118 11.04 -9.65 -4.55
C ASP A 118 9.61 -9.09 -4.39
N GLU A 119 8.62 -9.95 -4.20
CA GLU A 119 7.19 -9.59 -4.07
C GLU A 119 6.96 -8.46 -3.07
N LYS A 120 7.62 -8.51 -1.90
CA LYS A 120 7.54 -7.44 -0.89
C LYS A 120 8.05 -6.10 -1.43
N TYR A 121 9.15 -6.09 -2.18
CA TYR A 121 9.67 -4.86 -2.79
C TYR A 121 8.71 -4.33 -3.86
N GLN A 122 8.22 -5.21 -4.73
CA GLN A 122 7.31 -4.83 -5.82
C GLN A 122 6.01 -4.24 -5.28
N LEU A 123 5.41 -4.84 -4.24
CA LEU A 123 4.21 -4.29 -3.59
C LEU A 123 4.47 -2.90 -3.00
N ASN A 124 5.61 -2.70 -2.36
CA ASN A 124 5.98 -1.39 -1.81
C ASN A 124 6.31 -0.36 -2.89
N ALA A 125 6.86 -0.80 -4.03
CA ALA A 125 7.11 0.06 -5.18
C ALA A 125 5.78 0.49 -5.81
N PHE A 126 4.86 -0.47 -5.99
CA PHE A 126 3.49 -0.20 -6.44
C PHE A 126 2.77 0.81 -5.53
N LEU A 127 2.83 0.61 -4.20
CA LEU A 127 2.29 1.59 -3.25
C LEU A 127 2.92 2.97 -3.47
N GLY A 128 4.24 3.02 -3.67
CA GLY A 128 4.95 4.27 -3.92
C GLY A 128 4.51 5.00 -5.18
N ASP A 129 4.25 4.26 -6.25
CA ASP A 129 3.76 4.79 -7.53
C ASP A 129 2.31 5.26 -7.42
N TRP A 130 1.45 4.46 -6.76
CA TRP A 130 0.05 4.83 -6.52
C TRP A 130 -0.06 6.11 -5.67
N LEU A 131 0.73 6.20 -4.60
CA LEU A 131 0.80 7.40 -3.76
C LEU A 131 1.31 8.61 -4.56
N MET A 132 2.32 8.44 -5.41
CA MET A 132 2.80 9.52 -6.28
C MET A 132 1.70 9.99 -7.23
N ALA A 133 1.01 9.08 -7.89
CA ALA A 133 -0.10 9.40 -8.79
C ALA A 133 -1.23 10.16 -8.06
N CYS A 134 -1.56 9.77 -6.83
CA CYS A 134 -2.51 10.48 -5.97
C CYS A 134 -2.07 11.92 -5.69
N LEU A 135 -0.78 12.16 -5.41
CA LEU A 135 -0.28 13.49 -5.13
C LEU A 135 -0.19 14.39 -6.37
N GLU A 136 0.08 13.81 -7.54
CA GLU A 136 0.24 14.56 -8.79
C GLU A 136 -1.10 14.87 -9.46
N SER A 137 -2.09 13.97 -9.35
CA SER A 137 -3.33 14.05 -10.12
C SER A 137 -4.60 13.63 -9.38
N GLY A 138 -4.47 13.13 -8.14
CA GLY A 138 -5.60 12.72 -7.33
C GLY A 138 -6.47 13.90 -6.90
N ARG A 139 -7.78 13.66 -6.83
CA ARG A 139 -8.78 14.66 -6.43
C ARG A 139 -9.60 14.13 -5.26
N VAL A 140 -9.87 14.98 -4.29
CA VAL A 140 -10.81 14.67 -3.19
C VAL A 140 -12.15 15.31 -3.54
N PRO A 141 -13.26 14.55 -3.58
CA PRO A 141 -14.57 15.12 -3.78
C PRO A 141 -14.93 16.04 -2.61
N LEU A 142 -15.26 17.29 -2.90
CA LEU A 142 -15.76 18.24 -1.91
C LEU A 142 -17.25 17.98 -1.70
N ASN A 143 -17.62 17.54 -0.50
CA ASN A 143 -19.02 17.50 -0.09
C ASN A 143 -19.45 18.92 0.31
N TRP A 144 -19.71 19.76 -0.68
CA TRP A 144 -20.20 21.13 -0.45
C TRP A 144 -21.66 21.15 0.05
N ASP A 145 -22.41 20.08 -0.24
CA ASP A 145 -23.80 19.91 0.13
C ASP A 145 -23.92 18.95 1.34
N VAL A 146 -23.49 19.44 2.50
CA VAL A 146 -23.97 18.92 3.76
C VAL A 146 -25.36 19.51 3.96
N ASN A 147 -26.39 18.66 4.00
CA ASN A 147 -27.78 18.97 4.34
C ASN A 147 -27.90 19.99 5.49
N ASN A 148 -27.80 21.29 5.17
CA ASN A 148 -28.01 22.43 6.03
C ASN A 148 -29.35 23.13 5.69
N GLY A 149 -30.27 22.43 5.04
CA GLY A 149 -31.64 22.91 4.86
C GLY A 149 -31.76 24.24 4.11
N MET A 150 -30.96 24.46 3.07
CA MET A 150 -31.16 25.58 2.15
C MET A 150 -31.22 25.09 0.70
N VAL A 151 -32.33 24.45 0.34
CA VAL A 151 -33.19 24.82 -0.80
C VAL A 151 -34.62 24.43 -0.44
#